data_AF-A0A1F6R560-F1
#
_entry.id   AF-A0A1F6R560-F1
#
_cell.length_a   1.000
_cell.length_b   1.000
_cell.length_c   1.000
_cell.angle_alpha   90.00
_cell.angle_beta   90.00
_cell.angle_gamma   90.00
#
_symmetry.space_group_name_H-M   'P 1'
#
loop_
_entity.id
_entity.type
_entity.pdbx_description
1 polymer ?
#
loop_
_entity_poly.entity_id
_entity_poly.type
_entity_poly.pdbx_seq_one_letter_code
_entity_poly.pdbx_strand_id
1 'polypeptide(L)'
;MEIKTWVIGKVDLGELKWDEFLELIFPNQPKMRDCADKILRYVKKKPATMNEIIKAEKLPRGTAYDTFNVLRMFGLINRQDKYSPLVISEQFSSALERLARYWKNWSKGR
;
A
#
# COMPACT_ATOMS: atom_id res chain seq x y z
N MET A 1 19.65 12.34 15.10
CA MET A 1 18.50 11.95 14.27
C MET A 1 18.77 12.48 12.87
N GLU A 2 19.25 11.63 11.96
CA GLU A 2 19.54 12.04 10.58
C GLU A 2 18.22 12.27 9.84
N ILE A 3 17.97 13.52 9.44
CA ILE A 3 16.83 13.86 8.59
C ILE A 3 17.19 13.38 7.19
N LYS A 4 16.60 12.25 6.75
CA LYS A 4 16.66 11.82 5.35
C LYS A 4 15.81 12.78 4.51
N THR A 5 16.45 13.83 4.00
CA THR A 5 15.83 14.72 3.03
C THR A 5 15.81 14.02 1.67
N TRP A 6 14.63 13.65 1.20
CA TRP A 6 14.44 13.13 -0.16
C TRP A 6 14.59 14.28 -1.15
N VAL A 7 15.81 14.51 -1.64
CA VAL A 7 16.02 15.38 -2.80
C VAL A 7 15.52 14.61 -4.02
N ILE A 8 14.40 15.05 -4.61
CA ILE A 8 13.85 14.50 -5.87
C ILE A 8 14.74 14.97 -7.03
N GLY A 9 15.99 14.52 -7.06
CA GLY A 9 16.92 14.72 -8.16
C GLY A 9 16.81 13.55 -9.13
N LYS A 10 16.25 13.78 -10.32
CA LYS A 10 15.87 12.79 -11.35
C LYS A 10 14.94 11.70 -10.79
N VAL A 11 13.70 11.66 -11.29
CA VAL A 11 12.83 10.50 -11.09
C VAL A 11 13.49 9.32 -11.80
N ASP A 12 14.28 8.53 -11.06
CA ASP A 12 14.70 7.22 -11.51
C ASP A 12 13.44 6.35 -11.44
N LEU A 13 12.88 6.04 -12.62
CA LEU A 13 11.74 5.12 -12.74
C LEU A 13 12.19 3.67 -12.49
N GLY A 14 13.50 3.44 -12.32
CA GLY A 14 14.06 2.22 -11.77
C GLY A 14 14.01 2.22 -10.25
N GLU A 15 13.22 1.29 -9.70
CA GLU A 15 13.42 0.69 -8.38
C GLU A 15 12.97 1.48 -7.13
N LEU A 16 11.71 1.93 -7.07
CA LEU A 16 11.07 1.96 -5.75
C LEU A 16 11.02 0.52 -5.23
N LYS A 17 11.83 0.18 -4.24
CA LYS A 17 11.84 -1.18 -3.68
C LYS A 17 10.56 -1.44 -2.92
N TRP A 18 10.17 -2.71 -2.84
CA TRP A 18 8.96 -3.11 -2.15
C TRP A 18 8.92 -2.65 -0.68
N ASP A 19 10.03 -2.76 0.04
CA ASP A 19 10.11 -2.35 1.44
C ASP A 19 10.03 -0.83 1.60
N GLU A 20 10.57 -0.07 0.65
CA GLU A 20 10.47 1.39 0.61
C GLU A 20 9.04 1.81 0.30
N PHE A 21 8.37 1.11 -0.62
CA PHE A 21 6.95 1.31 -0.89
C PHE A 21 6.11 1.08 0.37
N LEU A 22 6.34 -0.01 1.11
CA LEU A 22 5.61 -0.26 2.36
C LEU A 22 5.95 0.76 3.46
N GLU A 23 7.17 1.27 3.52
CA GLU A 23 7.56 2.38 4.42
C GLU A 23 6.77 3.66 4.11
N LEU A 24 6.55 3.97 2.84
CA LEU A 24 5.78 5.14 2.44
C LEU A 24 4.32 5.07 2.92
N ILE A 25 3.73 3.87 2.94
CA ILE A 25 2.34 3.66 3.38
C ILE A 25 2.24 3.58 4.91
N PHE A 26 3.23 2.95 5.57
CA PHE A 26 3.21 2.67 7.01
C PHE A 26 4.49 3.20 7.71
N PRO A 27 4.69 4.53 7.73
CA PRO A 27 5.88 5.12 8.32
C PRO A 27 5.95 4.84 9.82
N ASN A 28 7.11 4.39 10.30
CA ASN A 28 7.34 4.07 11.71
C ASN A 28 6.42 2.98 12.30
N GLN A 29 5.73 2.19 11.47
CA GLN A 29 4.79 1.15 11.93
C GLN A 29 5.24 -0.26 11.47
N PRO A 30 6.35 -0.80 12.01
CA PRO A 30 6.97 -2.04 11.51
C PRO A 30 6.04 -3.26 11.58
N LYS A 31 5.19 -3.36 12.61
CA LYS A 31 4.21 -4.46 12.73
C LYS A 31 3.16 -4.43 11.64
N MET A 32 2.70 -3.25 11.25
CA MET A 32 1.71 -3.08 10.17
C MET A 32 2.37 -3.26 8.80
N ARG A 33 3.64 -2.87 8.64
CA ARG A 33 4.42 -3.20 7.43
C ARG A 33 4.55 -4.70 7.20
N ASP A 34 4.90 -5.48 8.21
CA ASP A 34 4.97 -6.94 8.11
C ASP A 34 3.60 -7.55 7.76
N CYS A 35 2.52 -7.06 8.40
CA CYS A 35 1.16 -7.47 8.04
C CYS A 35 0.82 -7.12 6.59
N ALA A 36 1.19 -5.93 6.13
CA ALA A 36 0.90 -5.44 4.78
C ALA A 36 1.63 -6.28 3.73
N ASP A 37 2.90 -6.58 3.95
CA ASP A 37 3.70 -7.47 3.10
C ASP A 37 3.00 -8.82 2.91
N LYS A 38 2.67 -9.48 4.02
CA LYS A 38 2.01 -10.80 4.02
C LYS A 38 0.64 -10.75 3.35
N ILE A 39 -0.19 -9.77 3.67
CA ILE A 39 -1.52 -9.61 3.07
C ILE A 39 -1.40 -9.42 1.55
N LEU A 40 -0.60 -8.45 1.08
CA LEU A 40 -0.50 -8.12 -0.34
C LEU A 40 0.12 -9.25 -1.15
N ARG A 41 1.16 -9.91 -0.63
CA ARG A 41 1.76 -11.09 -1.29
C ARG A 41 0.80 -12.27 -1.34
N TYR A 42 0.03 -12.50 -0.29
CA TYR A 42 -0.95 -13.59 -0.27
C TYR A 42 -2.05 -13.36 -1.30
N VAL A 43 -2.64 -12.16 -1.31
CA VAL A 43 -3.70 -11.78 -2.27
C VAL A 43 -3.19 -11.82 -3.71
N LYS A 44 -1.94 -11.41 -3.96
CA LYS A 44 -1.31 -11.49 -5.29
C LYS A 44 -1.19 -12.94 -5.80
N LYS A 45 -1.00 -13.91 -4.90
CA LYS A 45 -0.90 -15.33 -5.28
C LYS A 45 -2.27 -15.96 -5.54
N LYS A 46 -3.27 -15.64 -4.72
CA LYS A 46 -4.63 -16.17 -4.86
C LYS A 46 -5.66 -15.28 -4.15
N PRO A 47 -6.90 -15.21 -4.65
CA PRO A 47 -8.01 -14.62 -3.92
C PRO A 47 -8.21 -15.32 -2.57
N ALA A 48 -8.36 -14.54 -1.49
CA ALA A 48 -8.68 -15.05 -0.15
C ALA A 48 -9.31 -13.96 0.71
N THR A 49 -10.10 -14.38 1.70
CA THR A 49 -10.69 -13.50 2.72
C THR A 49 -9.65 -13.11 3.78
N MET A 50 -9.91 -12.03 4.52
CA MET A 50 -9.04 -11.62 5.64
C MET A 50 -8.86 -12.74 6.68
N ASN A 51 -9.91 -13.51 6.98
CA ASN A 51 -9.82 -14.58 7.97
C ASN A 51 -8.89 -15.70 7.52
N GLU A 52 -8.94 -16.07 6.23
CA GLU A 52 -8.06 -17.09 5.66
C GLU A 52 -6.60 -16.62 5.68
N ILE A 53 -6.35 -15.36 5.31
CA ILE A 53 -5.01 -14.77 5.34
C ILE A 53 -4.47 -14.74 6.78
N ILE A 54 -5.27 -14.24 7.73
CA ILE A 54 -4.89 -14.17 9.15
C ILE A 54 -4.52 -15.55 9.69
N LYS A 55 -5.30 -16.58 9.35
CA LYS A 55 -5.05 -17.95 9.79
C LYS A 55 -3.80 -18.56 9.13
N ALA A 56 -3.62 -18.36 7.83
CA ALA A 56 -2.51 -18.93 7.07
C ALA A 56 -1.16 -18.31 7.46
N GLU A 57 -1.14 -16.98 7.57
CA GLU A 57 0.08 -16.19 7.86
C GLU A 57 0.29 -15.95 9.36
N LYS A 58 -0.60 -16.50 10.21
CA LYS A 58 -0.58 -16.38 11.69
C LYS A 58 -0.49 -14.91 12.16
N LEU A 59 -1.27 -14.03 11.53
CA LEU A 59 -1.22 -12.60 11.81
C LEU A 59 -1.99 -12.24 13.10
N PRO A 60 -1.52 -11.25 13.89
CA PRO A 60 -2.31 -10.69 14.99
C PRO A 60 -3.60 -10.05 14.45
N ARG A 61 -4.77 -10.53 14.92
CA ARG A 61 -6.06 -10.17 14.32
C ARG A 61 -6.34 -8.66 14.29
N GLY A 62 -6.10 -7.96 15.41
CA GLY A 62 -6.29 -6.51 15.49
C GLY A 62 -5.44 -5.76 14.47
N THR A 63 -4.11 -5.97 14.53
CA THR A 63 -3.15 -5.34 13.61
C THR A 63 -3.43 -5.68 12.15
N ALA A 64 -3.86 -6.90 11.83
CA ALA A 64 -4.21 -7.30 10.47
C ALA A 64 -5.42 -6.52 9.92
N TYR A 65 -6.45 -6.30 10.74
CA TYR A 65 -7.62 -5.50 10.32
C TYR A 65 -7.31 -4.02 10.22
N ASP A 66 -6.51 -3.47 11.14
CA ASP A 66 -6.04 -2.08 11.05
C ASP A 66 -5.23 -1.87 9.76
N THR A 67 -4.32 -2.81 9.47
CA THR A 67 -3.51 -2.81 8.25
C THR A 67 -4.40 -2.91 7.01
N PHE A 68 -5.37 -3.83 7.01
CA PHE A 68 -6.35 -3.96 5.93
C PHE A 68 -7.11 -2.66 5.67
N ASN A 69 -7.55 -1.96 6.72
CA ASN A 69 -8.29 -0.70 6.58
C ASN A 69 -7.42 0.36 5.90
N VAL A 70 -6.14 0.48 6.29
CA VAL A 70 -5.20 1.40 5.64
C VAL A 70 -4.97 1.00 4.18
N LEU A 71 -4.66 -0.26 3.90
CA LEU A 71 -4.45 -0.74 2.53
C LEU A 71 -5.67 -0.48 1.62
N ARG A 72 -6.88 -0.67 2.15
CA ARG A 72 -8.13 -0.38 1.44
C ARG A 72 -8.32 1.13 1.23
N MET A 73 -8.04 1.94 2.24
CA MET A 73 -8.13 3.40 2.15
C MET A 73 -7.18 3.97 1.09
N PHE A 74 -5.97 3.42 0.98
CA PHE A 74 -5.02 3.76 -0.08
C PHE A 74 -5.43 3.20 -1.45
N GLY A 75 -6.45 2.35 -1.53
CA GLY A 75 -6.88 1.76 -2.81
C GLY A 75 -5.90 0.71 -3.35
N LEU A 76 -5.15 0.04 -2.47
CA LEU A 76 -4.22 -1.05 -2.85
C LEU A 76 -4.94 -2.39 -2.95
N ILE A 77 -5.99 -2.57 -2.14
CA ILE A 77 -6.84 -3.75 -2.12
C ILE A 77 -8.30 -3.35 -2.04
N ASN A 78 -9.18 -4.23 -2.49
CA ASN A 78 -10.61 -4.07 -2.32
C ASN A 78 -11.30 -5.40 -2.04
N ARG A 79 -12.57 -5.33 -1.62
CA ARG A 79 -13.49 -6.45 -1.48
C ARG A 79 -14.92 -5.96 -1.65
N GLN A 80 -15.79 -6.80 -2.19
CA GLN A 80 -17.20 -6.47 -2.40
C GLN A 80 -17.95 -6.35 -1.07
N ASP A 81 -17.83 -7.35 -0.20
CA ASP A 81 -18.40 -7.35 1.15
C ASP A 81 -17.42 -7.93 2.19
N LYS A 82 -17.90 -8.12 3.43
CA LYS A 82 -17.07 -8.61 4.55
C LYS A 82 -16.55 -10.04 4.34
N TYR A 83 -17.29 -10.87 3.62
CA TYR A 83 -17.02 -12.30 3.41
C TYR A 83 -16.40 -12.59 2.05
N SER A 84 -16.39 -11.61 1.16
CA SER A 84 -15.77 -11.69 -0.16
C SER A 84 -14.24 -11.77 -0.07
N PRO A 85 -13.59 -12.52 -0.98
CA PRO A 85 -12.15 -12.49 -1.15
C PRO A 85 -11.64 -11.08 -1.44
N LEU A 86 -10.41 -10.82 -1.01
CA LEU A 86 -9.68 -9.61 -1.34
C LEU A 86 -9.15 -9.71 -2.77
N VAL A 87 -9.08 -8.56 -3.44
CA VAL A 87 -8.45 -8.39 -4.75
C VAL A 87 -7.48 -7.20 -4.70
N ILE A 88 -6.41 -7.27 -5.50
CA ILE A 88 -5.54 -6.10 -5.72
C ILE A 88 -6.33 -5.05 -6.51
N SER A 89 -6.14 -3.78 -6.17
CA SER A 89 -6.83 -2.66 -6.80
C SER A 89 -5.84 -1.71 -7.48
N GLU A 90 -6.26 -1.15 -8.62
CA GLU A 90 -5.51 -0.14 -9.37
C GLU A 90 -5.83 1.30 -8.94
N GLN A 91 -6.70 1.47 -7.94
CA GLN A 91 -7.16 2.79 -7.48
C GLN A 91 -6.00 3.65 -6.98
N PHE A 92 -5.03 3.05 -6.28
CA PHE A 92 -3.83 3.75 -5.85
C PHE A 92 -3.05 4.35 -7.02
N SER A 93 -2.75 3.55 -8.05
CA SER A 93 -2.04 4.01 -9.25
C SER A 93 -2.81 5.13 -9.96
N SER A 94 -4.12 4.98 -10.09
CA SER A 94 -5.00 5.99 -10.69
C SER A 94 -4.97 7.32 -9.92
N ALA A 95 -4.96 7.26 -8.59
CA ALA A 95 -4.86 8.44 -7.74
C ALA A 95 -3.50 9.14 -7.90
N LEU A 96 -2.40 8.39 -7.93
CA LEU A 96 -1.05 8.93 -8.16
C LEU A 96 -0.93 9.61 -9.52
N GLU A 97 -1.46 9.00 -10.59
CA GLU A 97 -1.48 9.62 -11.91
C GLU A 97 -2.26 10.94 -11.92
N ARG A 98 -3.41 10.98 -11.25
CA ARG A 98 -4.22 12.20 -11.11
C ARG A 98 -3.44 13.30 -10.38
N LEU A 99 -2.79 12.97 -9.26
CA LEU A 99 -1.97 13.92 -8.49
C LEU A 99 -0.79 14.44 -9.32
N ALA A 100 -0.10 13.56 -10.03
CA ALA A 100 1.00 13.94 -10.91
C ALA A 100 0.54 14.90 -12.02
N ARG A 101 -0.60 14.63 -12.66
CA ARG A 101 -1.20 15.52 -13.67
C ARG A 101 -1.56 16.89 -13.08
N TYR A 102 -2.21 16.90 -11.92
CA TYR A 102 -2.56 18.14 -11.22
C TYR A 102 -1.32 19.01 -10.95
N TRP A 103 -0.27 18.43 -10.36
CA TRP A 103 0.95 19.16 -10.05
C TRP A 103 1.69 19.68 -11.30
N LYS A 104 1.76 18.88 -12.36
CA LYS A 104 2.31 19.30 -13.65
C LYS A 104 1.58 20.51 -14.23
N ASN A 105 0.25 20.56 -14.11
CA ASN A 105 -0.53 21.69 -14.59
C ASN A 105 -0.32 22.93 -13.72
N TRP A 106 -0.30 22.76 -12.39
CA TRP A 106 -0.07 23.83 -11.43
C TRP A 106 1.30 24.50 -11.60
N SER A 107 2.35 23.71 -11.80
CA SER A 107 3.73 24.18 -11.91
C SER A 107 4.08 24.91 -13.21
N LYS A 108 3.31 24.71 -14.28
CA LYS A 108 3.52 25.38 -15.58
C LYS A 108 3.08 26.85 -15.60
N GLY A 109 2.34 27.30 -14.58
CA GLY A 109 1.81 28.67 -14.48
C GLY A 109 2.77 29.69 -13.86
N ARG A 110 4.09 29.52 -14.00
CA ARG A 110 5.11 30.48 -13.54
C ARG A 110 6.09 30.80 -14.66
#